data_AF-A0AAV2D8Q9-F1
#
_entry.id   AF-A0AAV2D8Q9-F1
#
_cell.length_a   1.000
_cell.length_b   1.000
_cell.length_c   1.000
_cell.angle_alpha   90.00
_cell.angle_beta   90.00
_cell.angle_gamma   90.00
#
_symmetry.space_group_name_H-M   'P 1'
#
loop_
_entity.id
_entity.type
_entity.pdbx_description
1 polymer ?
#
loop_
_entity_poly.entity_id
_entity_poly.type
_entity_poly.pdbx_seq_one_letter_code
_entity_poly.pdbx_strand_id
1 'polypeptide(L)'
;MNTRRCLFASASAGSLAYVAGGVTIKGEILTSAELYNSDTATWKPLPGGGLKTPRKKCCGVMMDGKFHVMGGYGPDRVPMTSAEVYDPRTMTWEVVPDMCPPSCGPYGCPPLCAVVGDELYAAEVADKKKMELWRYVKGRNAWVSVGKLPATVACTGGWGMAFKGVGERLVVIGGPRGGIGVVEIHSWVPPAAVAEEGDGGGGSAVPLRWEVIAGRQSGTFVYNCAIMSC
;
A
#
# COMPACT_ATOMS: atom_id res chain seq x y z
N MET A 1 12.29 9.53 14.94
CA MET A 1 12.43 8.07 14.85
C MET A 1 13.72 7.70 15.55
N ASN A 2 13.71 6.67 16.39
CA ASN A 2 14.86 6.26 17.20
C ASN A 2 15.89 5.50 16.36
N THR A 3 15.45 4.69 15.39
CA THR A 3 16.33 4.02 14.43
C THR A 3 16.23 4.66 13.06
N ARG A 4 17.37 5.05 12.47
CA ARG A 4 17.43 5.54 11.07
C ARG A 4 17.24 4.36 10.10
N ARG A 5 16.24 4.47 9.22
CA ARG A 5 15.85 3.41 8.27
C ARG A 5 15.30 4.01 6.98
N CYS A 6 15.32 3.25 5.90
CA CYS A 6 14.57 3.52 4.67
C CYS A 6 13.87 2.24 4.17
N LEU A 7 13.00 2.35 3.16
CA LEU A 7 12.26 1.21 2.59
C LEU A 7 11.44 0.42 3.62
N PHE A 8 10.95 1.11 4.65
CA PHE A 8 10.12 0.55 5.72
C PHE A 8 8.62 0.68 5.36
N ALA A 9 7.80 -0.14 5.99
CA ALA A 9 6.35 0.00 5.96
C ALA A 9 5.92 1.11 6.92
N SER A 10 4.91 1.89 6.54
CA SER A 10 4.34 2.93 7.40
C SER A 10 2.83 3.07 7.20
N ALA A 11 2.09 3.33 8.28
CA ALA A 11 0.69 3.72 8.21
C ALA A 11 0.32 4.65 9.38
N SER A 12 -0.81 5.35 9.30
CA SER A 12 -1.29 6.25 10.35
C SER A 12 -2.73 5.95 10.76
N ALA A 13 -3.04 6.21 12.04
CA ALA A 13 -4.39 6.17 12.60
C ALA A 13 -4.51 7.28 13.66
N GLY A 14 -5.31 8.30 13.36
CA GLY A 14 -5.40 9.51 14.19
C GLY A 14 -4.02 10.16 14.36
N SER A 15 -3.65 10.48 15.61
CA SER A 15 -2.34 11.07 15.95
C SER A 15 -1.17 10.08 15.95
N LEU A 16 -1.43 8.81 15.62
CA LEU A 16 -0.42 7.76 15.66
C LEU A 16 0.10 7.45 14.26
N ALA A 17 1.42 7.35 14.12
CA ALA A 17 2.08 6.82 12.94
C ALA A 17 2.93 5.60 13.31
N TYR A 18 2.66 4.49 12.63
CA TYR A 18 3.34 3.21 12.80
C TYR A 18 4.41 3.06 11.72
N VAL A 19 5.58 2.58 12.10
CA VAL A 19 6.64 2.21 11.15
C VAL A 19 7.20 0.84 11.51
N ALA A 20 7.51 0.01 10.51
CA ALA A 20 8.08 -1.31 10.75
C ALA A 20 9.01 -1.76 9.62
N GLY A 21 10.05 -2.50 10.01
CA GLY A 21 11.03 -3.04 9.07
C GLY A 21 11.90 -1.96 8.43
N GLY A 22 12.25 -2.17 7.16
CA GLY A 22 13.17 -1.34 6.41
C GLY A 22 14.62 -1.76 6.56
N VAL A 23 15.52 -0.89 6.12
CA VAL A 23 16.97 -1.15 6.09
C VAL A 23 17.74 0.03 6.66
N THR A 24 18.78 -0.25 7.45
CA THR A 24 19.69 0.78 7.97
C THR A 24 20.69 1.22 6.90
N ILE A 25 21.42 2.30 7.19
CA ILE A 25 22.53 2.76 6.33
C ILE A 25 23.64 1.71 6.14
N LYS A 26 23.76 0.75 7.07
CA LYS A 26 24.72 -0.35 6.99
C LYS A 26 24.20 -1.55 6.18
N GLY A 27 22.98 -1.47 5.64
CA GLY A 27 22.36 -2.56 4.88
C GLY A 27 21.65 -3.62 5.74
N GLU A 28 21.59 -3.43 7.07
CA GLU A 28 20.90 -4.34 7.99
C GLU A 28 19.39 -4.22 7.80
N ILE A 29 18.73 -5.36 7.53
CA ILE A 29 17.28 -5.43 7.37
C ILE A 29 16.66 -5.60 8.76
N LEU A 30 15.73 -4.72 9.10
CA LEU A 30 15.21 -4.59 10.45
C LEU A 30 13.96 -5.44 10.67
N THR A 31 13.82 -5.95 11.89
CA THR A 31 12.54 -6.43 12.45
C THR A 31 11.84 -5.35 13.27
N SER A 32 12.57 -4.34 13.75
CA SER A 32 12.04 -3.37 14.71
C SER A 32 10.87 -2.56 14.15
N ALA A 33 9.92 -2.29 15.03
CA ALA A 33 8.78 -1.41 14.78
C ALA A 33 8.76 -0.28 15.81
N GLU A 34 8.34 0.90 15.37
CA GLU A 34 8.25 2.10 16.19
C GLU A 34 6.90 2.80 15.97
N LEU A 35 6.46 3.51 16.99
CA LEU A 35 5.25 4.32 17.00
C LEU A 35 5.66 5.78 17.25
N TYR A 36 5.13 6.67 16.42
CA TYR A 36 5.15 8.10 16.66
C TYR A 36 3.78 8.57 17.10
N ASN A 37 3.73 9.39 18.15
CA ASN A 37 2.53 10.10 18.56
C ASN A 37 2.74 11.59 18.28
N SER A 38 1.88 12.19 17.45
CA SER A 38 1.96 13.60 17.07
C SER A 38 1.54 14.56 18.18
N ASP A 39 0.66 14.13 19.09
CA ASP A 39 0.19 14.95 20.21
C ASP A 39 1.30 15.16 21.24
N THR A 40 2.14 14.15 21.45
CA THR A 40 3.28 14.21 22.38
C THR A 40 4.61 14.47 21.68
N ALA A 41 4.64 14.46 20.35
CA ALA A 41 5.84 14.55 19.52
C ALA A 41 6.94 13.52 19.89
N THR A 42 6.55 12.33 20.35
CA THR A 42 7.50 11.30 20.81
C THR A 42 7.50 10.04 19.96
N TRP A 43 8.68 9.45 19.80
CA TRP A 43 8.87 8.12 19.24
C TRP A 43 9.06 7.09 20.35
N LYS A 44 8.34 5.97 20.25
CA LYS A 44 8.47 4.83 21.18
C LYS A 44 8.62 3.53 20.38
N PRO A 45 9.34 2.52 20.89
CA PRO A 45 9.25 1.17 20.35
C PRO A 45 7.79 0.69 20.39
N LEU A 46 7.36 -0.06 19.37
CA LEU A 46 6.02 -0.62 19.37
C LEU A 46 5.91 -1.72 20.45
N PRO A 47 4.90 -1.68 21.34
CA PRO A 47 4.69 -2.75 22.33
C PRO A 47 4.48 -4.10 21.65
N GLY A 48 4.94 -5.19 22.26
CA GLY A 48 4.92 -6.53 21.64
C GLY A 48 6.13 -6.80 20.73
N GLY A 49 7.03 -5.83 20.59
CA GLY A 49 8.26 -5.98 19.82
C GLY A 49 8.09 -5.65 18.35
N GLY A 50 8.95 -6.26 17.53
CA GLY A 50 8.97 -6.08 16.09
C GLY A 50 8.36 -7.24 15.33
N LEU A 51 8.56 -7.20 14.03
CA LEU A 51 8.26 -8.26 13.07
C LEU A 51 9.01 -9.55 13.45
N LYS A 52 8.40 -10.70 13.23
CA LYS A 52 9.04 -12.02 13.35
C LYS A 52 10.06 -12.22 12.24
N THR A 53 9.83 -11.67 11.06
CA THR A 53 10.76 -11.76 9.94
C THR A 53 11.26 -10.37 9.55
N PRO A 54 12.59 -10.16 9.40
CA PRO A 54 13.11 -8.89 8.91
C PRO A 54 12.68 -8.67 7.46
N ARG A 55 12.15 -7.47 7.15
CA ARG A 55 11.69 -7.12 5.78
C ARG A 55 12.03 -5.68 5.42
N LYS A 56 12.47 -5.46 4.18
CA LYS A 56 12.58 -4.15 3.53
C LYS A 56 11.79 -4.13 2.22
N LYS A 57 11.52 -2.92 1.70
CA LYS A 57 10.61 -2.69 0.56
C LYS A 57 9.22 -3.28 0.82
N CYS A 58 8.77 -3.23 2.06
CA CYS A 58 7.44 -3.68 2.49
C CYS A 58 6.43 -2.52 2.41
N CYS A 59 5.15 -2.87 2.41
CA CYS A 59 4.03 -1.92 2.44
C CYS A 59 3.38 -1.93 3.83
N GLY A 60 2.95 -0.76 4.30
CA GLY A 60 2.21 -0.61 5.56
C GLY A 60 0.82 -0.05 5.31
N VAL A 61 -0.22 -0.65 5.88
CA VAL A 61 -1.59 -0.12 5.83
C VAL A 61 -2.29 -0.28 7.18
N MET A 62 -3.22 0.63 7.48
CA MET A 62 -4.18 0.45 8.57
C MET A 62 -5.49 -0.07 7.98
N MET A 63 -5.96 -1.22 8.48
CA MET A 63 -7.21 -1.86 8.08
C MET A 63 -7.80 -2.56 9.30
N ASP A 64 -9.10 -2.44 9.54
CA ASP A 64 -9.78 -3.07 10.69
C ASP A 64 -9.15 -2.69 12.04
N GLY A 65 -8.63 -1.46 12.14
CA GLY A 65 -7.92 -0.97 13.32
C GLY A 65 -6.55 -1.62 13.58
N LYS A 66 -6.03 -2.43 12.64
CA LYS A 66 -4.76 -3.16 12.76
C LYS A 66 -3.73 -2.66 11.75
N PHE A 67 -2.46 -2.70 12.15
CA PHE A 67 -1.35 -2.31 11.29
C PHE A 67 -0.80 -3.53 10.55
N HIS A 68 -0.97 -3.54 9.22
CA HIS A 68 -0.56 -4.63 8.35
C HIS A 68 0.73 -4.28 7.63
N VAL A 69 1.73 -5.16 7.72
CA VAL A 69 3.04 -5.04 7.05
C VAL A 69 3.15 -6.15 6.02
N MET A 70 3.02 -5.79 4.74
CA MET A 70 2.89 -6.75 3.64
C MET A 70 4.13 -6.79 2.74
N GLY A 71 4.49 -8.01 2.32
CA GLY A 71 5.51 -8.25 1.31
C GLY A 71 6.91 -7.71 1.62
N GLY A 72 7.69 -7.47 0.57
CA GLY A 72 9.08 -7.06 0.67
C GLY A 72 10.04 -8.25 0.72
N TYR A 73 11.24 -8.01 1.22
CA TYR A 73 12.38 -8.95 1.16
C TYR A 73 13.10 -9.04 2.49
N GLY A 74 13.43 -10.28 2.85
CA GLY A 74 14.39 -10.57 3.92
C GLY A 74 15.83 -10.62 3.41
N PRO A 75 16.75 -11.10 4.25
CA PRO A 75 18.17 -11.27 3.90
C PRO A 75 18.42 -12.23 2.73
N ASP A 76 17.56 -13.24 2.57
CA ASP A 76 17.57 -14.23 1.49
C ASP A 76 17.22 -13.66 0.11
N ARG A 77 16.69 -12.42 0.07
CA ARG A 77 16.22 -11.72 -1.13
C ARG A 77 15.08 -12.43 -1.86
N VAL A 78 14.38 -13.34 -1.18
CA VAL A 78 13.17 -13.98 -1.72
C VAL A 78 11.99 -13.03 -1.48
N PRO A 79 11.18 -12.71 -2.51
CA PRO A 79 9.97 -11.93 -2.30
C PRO A 79 9.02 -12.66 -1.36
N MET A 80 8.55 -11.96 -0.33
CA MET A 80 7.60 -12.50 0.64
C MET A 80 6.17 -12.35 0.13
N THR A 81 5.41 -13.44 0.16
CA THR A 81 3.95 -13.40 -0.05
C THR A 81 3.19 -13.11 1.24
N SER A 82 3.83 -13.27 2.41
CA SER A 82 3.19 -13.08 3.71
C SER A 82 3.12 -11.62 4.15
N ALA A 83 2.17 -11.37 5.04
CA ALA A 83 2.07 -10.17 5.86
C ALA A 83 2.29 -10.48 7.34
N GLU A 84 2.63 -9.45 8.11
CA GLU A 84 2.60 -9.48 9.56
C GLU A 84 1.66 -8.38 10.06
N VAL A 85 0.73 -8.73 10.94
CA VAL A 85 -0.36 -7.88 11.38
C VAL A 85 -0.21 -7.61 12.86
N TYR A 86 -0.09 -6.33 13.21
CA TYR A 86 -0.07 -5.87 14.57
C TYR A 86 -1.47 -5.45 15.01
N ASP A 87 -1.94 -6.04 16.10
CA ASP A 87 -3.17 -5.62 16.77
C ASP A 87 -2.82 -4.68 17.95
N PRO A 88 -3.13 -3.38 17.87
CA PRO A 88 -2.84 -2.44 18.95
C PRO A 88 -3.60 -2.73 20.26
N ARG A 89 -4.70 -3.47 20.21
CA ARG A 89 -5.52 -3.80 21.40
C ARG A 89 -4.88 -4.91 22.22
N THR A 90 -4.31 -5.91 21.57
CA THR A 90 -3.63 -7.03 22.24
C THR A 90 -2.12 -6.83 22.32
N MET A 91 -1.58 -5.86 21.57
CA MET A 91 -0.15 -5.59 21.44
C MET A 91 0.64 -6.80 20.92
N THR A 92 0.06 -7.53 19.96
CA THR A 92 0.67 -8.76 19.42
C THR A 92 0.77 -8.72 17.90
N TRP A 93 1.76 -9.44 17.37
CA TRP A 93 1.96 -9.68 15.94
C TRP A 93 1.49 -11.08 15.53
N GLU A 94 0.71 -11.14 14.45
CA GLU A 94 0.28 -12.36 13.77
C GLU A 94 0.86 -12.42 12.36
N VAL A 95 1.21 -13.62 11.88
CA VAL A 95 1.68 -13.81 10.49
C VAL A 95 0.50 -14.29 9.67
N VAL A 96 0.21 -13.60 8.57
CA VAL A 96 -0.82 -13.98 7.60
C VAL A 96 -0.12 -14.41 6.30
N PRO A 97 -0.09 -15.71 5.99
CA PRO A 97 0.46 -16.21 4.72
C PRO A 97 -0.28 -15.63 3.52
N ASP A 98 0.40 -15.48 2.37
CA ASP A 98 -0.20 -15.18 1.06
C ASP A 98 -1.11 -13.93 0.97
N MET A 99 -0.91 -12.96 1.85
CA MET A 99 -1.66 -11.69 1.86
C MET A 99 -1.06 -10.62 0.92
N CYS A 100 0.24 -10.68 0.55
CA CYS A 100 0.83 -9.74 -0.43
C CYS A 100 0.10 -9.88 -1.78
N PRO A 101 -0.25 -8.77 -2.45
CA PRO A 101 -0.74 -8.85 -3.82
C PRO A 101 0.30 -9.52 -4.76
N PRO A 102 -0.15 -10.10 -5.89
CA PRO A 102 0.72 -10.84 -6.82
C PRO A 102 1.93 -10.05 -7.37
N SER A 103 1.92 -8.72 -7.31
CA SER A 103 2.94 -7.82 -7.87
C SER A 103 4.29 -7.81 -7.14
N CYS A 104 4.48 -8.67 -6.14
CA CYS A 104 5.66 -8.79 -5.28
C CYS A 104 6.87 -9.42 -6.05
N GLY A 105 7.35 -8.81 -7.15
CA GLY A 105 8.52 -9.30 -7.93
C GLY A 105 9.87 -8.67 -7.53
N PRO A 106 11.02 -9.37 -7.65
CA PRO A 106 12.32 -9.06 -7.01
C PRO A 106 12.91 -7.66 -7.27
N TYR A 107 12.51 -7.02 -8.38
CA TYR A 107 13.00 -5.72 -8.81
C TYR A 107 11.93 -4.61 -8.77
N GLY A 108 10.72 -4.92 -8.29
CA GLY A 108 9.60 -4.00 -8.20
C GLY A 108 9.72 -2.99 -7.06
N CYS A 109 8.86 -1.97 -7.11
CA CYS A 109 8.54 -1.10 -5.98
C CYS A 109 7.96 -1.93 -4.81
N PRO A 110 7.89 -1.37 -3.59
CA PRO A 110 7.06 -1.95 -2.54
C PRO A 110 5.61 -2.16 -3.04
N PRO A 111 4.85 -3.11 -2.47
CA PRO A 111 3.45 -3.29 -2.83
C PRO A 111 2.69 -1.97 -2.77
N LEU A 112 2.03 -1.60 -3.86
CA LEU A 112 1.23 -0.37 -3.95
C LEU A 112 -0.16 -0.67 -3.42
N CYS A 113 -0.32 -0.62 -2.11
CA CYS A 113 -1.58 -0.90 -1.45
C CYS A 113 -2.21 0.37 -0.86
N ALA A 114 -3.54 0.38 -0.80
CA ALA A 114 -4.34 1.46 -0.23
C ALA A 114 -5.58 0.89 0.46
N VAL A 115 -6.02 1.55 1.52
CA VAL A 115 -7.26 1.19 2.24
C VAL A 115 -8.27 2.33 2.09
N VAL A 116 -9.49 2.00 1.72
CA VAL A 116 -10.65 2.92 1.65
C VAL A 116 -11.85 2.20 2.24
N GLY A 117 -12.51 2.79 3.24
CA GLY A 117 -13.67 2.18 3.89
C GLY A 117 -13.38 0.79 4.49
N ASP A 118 -12.20 0.62 5.11
CA ASP A 118 -11.67 -0.66 5.61
C ASP A 118 -11.49 -1.76 4.55
N GLU A 119 -11.67 -1.47 3.27
CA GLU A 119 -11.38 -2.38 2.17
C GLU A 119 -9.96 -2.13 1.64
N LEU A 120 -9.23 -3.22 1.42
CA LEU A 120 -7.85 -3.19 0.96
C LEU A 120 -7.78 -3.38 -0.57
N TYR A 121 -7.05 -2.48 -1.21
CA TYR A 121 -6.80 -2.47 -2.65
C TYR A 121 -5.32 -2.47 -2.96
N ALA A 122 -4.97 -3.00 -4.12
CA ALA A 122 -3.61 -2.98 -4.65
C ALA A 122 -3.60 -2.59 -6.12
N ALA A 123 -2.57 -1.84 -6.50
CA ALA A 123 -2.28 -1.53 -7.89
C ALA A 123 -1.26 -2.56 -8.43
N GLU A 124 -1.72 -3.49 -9.26
CA GLU A 124 -0.89 -4.45 -9.96
C GLU A 124 -0.24 -3.77 -11.17
N VAL A 125 1.10 -3.78 -11.19
CA VAL A 125 1.93 -3.00 -12.12
C VAL A 125 3.13 -3.78 -12.64
N ALA A 126 3.21 -5.08 -12.34
CA ALA A 126 4.28 -5.94 -12.84
C ALA A 126 4.20 -6.13 -14.36
N ASP A 127 2.99 -6.36 -14.88
CA ASP A 127 2.74 -6.43 -16.33
C ASP A 127 2.23 -5.08 -16.84
N LYS A 128 3.07 -4.38 -17.60
CA LYS A 128 2.72 -3.08 -18.24
C LYS A 128 1.50 -3.19 -19.17
N LYS A 129 1.15 -4.38 -19.66
CA LYS A 129 -0.02 -4.60 -20.51
C LYS A 129 -1.30 -4.86 -19.70
N LYS A 130 -1.18 -5.14 -18.40
CA LYS A 130 -2.26 -5.55 -17.50
C LYS A 130 -2.21 -4.80 -16.17
N MET A 131 -2.01 -3.48 -16.25
CA MET A 131 -2.11 -2.62 -15.06
C MET A 131 -3.54 -2.66 -14.51
N GLU A 132 -3.72 -3.29 -13.37
CA GLU A 132 -5.02 -3.62 -12.81
C GLU A 132 -5.16 -3.17 -11.37
N LEU A 133 -6.38 -2.80 -11.00
CA LEU A 133 -6.81 -2.58 -9.64
C LEU A 133 -7.32 -3.90 -9.07
N TRP A 134 -6.75 -4.32 -7.95
CA TRP A 134 -7.10 -5.55 -7.26
C TRP A 134 -7.71 -5.20 -5.90
N ARG A 135 -8.73 -5.95 -5.48
CA ARG A 135 -9.35 -5.85 -4.15
C ARG A 135 -9.07 -7.13 -3.36
N TYR A 136 -8.72 -6.98 -2.10
CA TYR A 136 -8.53 -8.10 -1.18
C TYR A 136 -9.86 -8.57 -0.59
N VAL A 137 -10.11 -9.87 -0.63
CA VAL A 137 -11.30 -10.52 -0.06
C VAL A 137 -10.90 -11.19 1.25
N LYS A 138 -11.18 -10.50 2.36
CA LYS A 138 -10.73 -10.87 3.72
C LYS A 138 -11.08 -12.32 4.09
N GLY A 139 -12.33 -12.73 3.86
CA GLY A 139 -12.83 -14.07 4.24
C GLY A 139 -12.15 -15.24 3.53
N ARG A 140 -11.46 -14.99 2.40
CA ARG A 140 -10.77 -16.02 1.61
C ARG A 140 -9.26 -15.84 1.55
N ASN A 141 -8.72 -14.78 2.15
CA ASN A 141 -7.32 -14.39 2.01
C ASN A 141 -6.85 -14.43 0.55
N ALA A 142 -7.63 -13.76 -0.32
CA ALA A 142 -7.44 -13.84 -1.76
C ALA A 142 -7.69 -12.49 -2.41
N TRP A 143 -7.05 -12.25 -3.55
CA TRP A 143 -7.25 -11.04 -4.31
C TRP A 143 -8.09 -11.28 -5.55
N VAL A 144 -8.93 -10.30 -5.89
CA VAL A 144 -9.76 -10.31 -7.11
C VAL A 144 -9.50 -9.06 -7.94
N SER A 145 -9.38 -9.22 -9.26
CA SER A 145 -9.25 -8.09 -10.18
C SER A 145 -10.58 -7.34 -10.28
N VAL A 146 -10.52 -6.02 -10.08
CA VAL A 146 -11.67 -5.09 -10.14
C VAL A 146 -11.76 -4.45 -11.52
N GLY A 147 -10.62 -4.21 -12.18
CA GLY A 147 -10.55 -3.61 -13.50
C GLY A 147 -9.22 -2.92 -13.75
N LYS A 148 -9.15 -2.10 -14.80
CA LYS A 148 -7.89 -1.46 -15.22
C LYS A 148 -7.57 -0.18 -14.44
N LEU A 149 -6.29 0.05 -14.18
CA LEU A 149 -5.77 1.34 -13.72
C LEU A 149 -5.82 2.38 -14.86
N PRO A 150 -5.69 3.69 -14.57
CA PRO A 150 -5.66 4.72 -15.59
C PRO A 150 -4.52 4.50 -16.61
N ALA A 151 -4.85 4.45 -17.90
CA ALA A 151 -3.88 4.15 -18.96
C ALA A 151 -2.83 5.25 -19.19
N THR A 152 -3.09 6.49 -18.73
CA THR A 152 -2.18 7.63 -18.86
C THR A 152 -1.00 7.58 -17.89
N VAL A 153 -1.07 6.71 -16.88
CA VAL A 153 -0.03 6.59 -15.84
C VAL A 153 1.05 5.62 -16.29
N ALA A 154 2.22 6.16 -16.65
CA ALA A 154 3.36 5.34 -17.00
C ALA A 154 4.20 4.98 -15.77
N CYS A 155 4.44 3.69 -15.55
CA CYS A 155 5.34 3.22 -14.49
C CYS A 155 6.42 2.25 -15.01
N THR A 156 7.49 2.07 -14.23
CA THR A 156 8.51 1.01 -14.44
C THR A 156 8.56 0.11 -13.22
N GLY A 157 7.93 -1.06 -13.26
CA GLY A 157 7.85 -1.92 -12.06
C GLY A 157 7.25 -1.18 -10.86
N GLY A 158 6.23 -0.35 -11.11
CA GLY A 158 5.52 0.49 -10.13
C GLY A 158 6.19 1.79 -9.70
N TRP A 159 7.45 2.05 -10.08
CA TRP A 159 8.05 3.38 -9.91
C TRP A 159 7.44 4.37 -10.89
N GLY A 160 7.09 5.58 -10.42
CA GLY A 160 6.41 6.59 -11.24
C GLY A 160 4.93 6.81 -10.93
N MET A 161 4.38 6.02 -10.02
CA MET A 161 2.97 6.06 -9.65
C MET A 161 2.79 6.14 -8.14
N ALA A 162 1.91 7.04 -7.71
CA ALA A 162 1.40 7.09 -6.35
C ALA A 162 0.06 6.36 -6.32
N PHE A 163 -0.19 5.59 -5.27
CA PHE A 163 -1.48 4.94 -5.05
C PHE A 163 -1.84 5.05 -3.58
N LYS A 164 -2.99 5.66 -3.27
CA LYS A 164 -3.41 5.89 -1.89
C LYS A 164 -4.92 6.04 -1.73
N GLY A 165 -5.44 5.69 -0.55
CA GLY A 165 -6.78 6.04 -0.09
C GLY A 165 -6.81 7.43 0.56
N VAL A 166 -7.75 8.28 0.13
CA VAL A 166 -7.98 9.63 0.66
C VAL A 166 -9.47 9.81 0.87
N GLY A 167 -9.90 9.86 2.14
CA GLY A 167 -11.31 9.82 2.49
C GLY A 167 -11.97 8.56 1.92
N GLU A 168 -13.03 8.73 1.14
CA GLU A 168 -13.78 7.65 0.50
C GLU A 168 -13.23 7.25 -0.88
N ARG A 169 -12.07 7.77 -1.27
CA ARG A 169 -11.57 7.67 -2.65
C ARG A 169 -10.23 6.98 -2.72
N LEU A 170 -10.05 6.16 -3.74
CA LEU A 170 -8.73 5.79 -4.22
C LEU A 170 -8.20 6.90 -5.12
N VAL A 171 -6.91 7.20 -4.99
CA VAL A 171 -6.20 8.21 -5.77
C VAL A 171 -4.99 7.56 -6.41
N VAL A 172 -4.86 7.73 -7.73
CA VAL A 172 -3.69 7.39 -8.52
C VAL A 172 -3.06 8.69 -9.02
N ILE A 173 -1.78 8.91 -8.74
CA ILE A 173 -1.04 10.05 -9.28
C ILE A 173 0.07 9.51 -10.16
N GLY A 174 0.17 10.02 -11.38
CA GLY A 174 1.22 9.60 -12.31
C GLY A 174 1.40 10.60 -13.43
N GLY A 175 2.53 10.48 -14.13
CA GLY A 175 2.84 11.31 -15.30
C GLY A 175 3.42 10.47 -16.44
N PRO A 176 3.54 11.05 -17.65
CA PRO A 176 4.07 10.35 -18.80
C PRO A 176 5.58 10.09 -18.67
N ARG A 177 6.05 9.07 -19.40
CA ARG A 177 7.43 8.55 -19.36
C ARG A 177 8.42 9.29 -20.27
N GLY A 178 8.26 10.59 -20.47
CA GLY A 178 9.19 11.40 -21.27
C GLY A 178 8.53 12.58 -21.99
N GLY A 179 9.33 13.60 -22.28
CA GLY A 179 8.87 14.85 -22.88
C GLY A 179 8.21 15.81 -21.88
N ILE A 180 7.71 16.93 -22.40
CA ILE A 180 6.80 17.79 -21.65
C ILE A 180 5.48 17.03 -21.51
N GLY A 181 5.06 16.78 -20.28
CA GLY A 181 3.89 15.96 -20.00
C GLY A 181 3.04 16.49 -18.86
N VAL A 182 1.87 15.90 -18.64
CA VAL A 182 0.95 16.28 -17.55
C VAL A 182 1.02 15.22 -16.46
N VAL A 183 1.32 15.64 -15.23
CA VAL A 183 1.08 14.81 -14.05
C VAL A 183 -0.40 14.93 -13.74
N GLU A 184 -1.12 13.81 -13.79
CA GLU A 184 -2.56 13.72 -13.55
C GLU A 184 -2.84 13.09 -12.19
N ILE A 185 -3.92 13.55 -11.56
CA ILE A 185 -4.49 12.96 -10.37
C ILE A 185 -5.82 12.32 -10.79
N HIS A 186 -5.85 11.00 -10.75
CA HIS A 186 -7.04 10.21 -10.99
C HIS A 186 -7.66 9.80 -9.66
N SER A 187 -8.98 9.79 -9.60
CA SER A 187 -9.73 9.38 -8.43
C SER A 187 -10.84 8.40 -8.80
N TRP A 188 -11.11 7.45 -7.91
CA TRP A 188 -12.25 6.55 -8.00
C TRP A 188 -12.83 6.31 -6.61
N VAL A 189 -14.17 6.31 -6.50
CA VAL A 189 -14.88 5.98 -5.27
C VAL A 189 -15.32 4.53 -5.37
N PRO A 190 -14.78 3.61 -4.55
CA PRO A 190 -15.27 2.26 -4.52
C PRO A 190 -16.76 2.22 -4.13
N PRO A 191 -17.57 1.34 -4.73
CA PRO A 191 -18.95 1.16 -4.27
C PRO A 191 -18.93 0.72 -2.81
N ALA A 192 -19.92 1.18 -2.03
CA ALA A 192 -20.07 0.73 -0.65
C ALA A 192 -20.04 -0.81 -0.61
N ALA A 193 -19.35 -1.36 0.39
CA ALA A 193 -19.33 -2.80 0.60
C ALA A 193 -20.78 -3.27 0.80
N VAL A 194 -21.37 -3.83 -0.25
CA VAL A 194 -22.60 -4.60 -0.13
C VAL A 194 -22.21 -5.79 0.73
N ALA A 195 -22.79 -5.87 1.94
CA ALA A 195 -22.67 -7.06 2.78
C ALA A 195 -22.92 -8.28 1.90
N GLU A 196 -22.06 -9.29 1.98
CA GLU A 196 -22.11 -10.47 1.11
C GLU A 196 -23.55 -10.99 0.97
N GLU A 197 -24.23 -10.57 -0.11
CA GLU A 197 -25.58 -11.04 -0.40
C GLU A 197 -25.42 -12.44 -0.97
N GLY A 198 -26.05 -13.37 -0.28
CA GLY A 198 -26.17 -14.75 -0.69
C GLY A 198 -26.66 -14.87 -2.12
N ASP A 199 -26.12 -15.90 -2.76
CA ASP A 199 -26.50 -16.48 -4.05
C ASP A 199 -27.84 -16.00 -4.64
N GLY A 200 -27.77 -15.22 -5.73
CA GLY A 200 -28.89 -15.00 -6.65
C GLY A 200 -29.40 -13.57 -6.78
N GLY A 201 -28.69 -12.72 -7.52
CA GLY A 201 -29.26 -11.46 -8.01
C GLY A 201 -28.21 -10.57 -8.67
N GLY A 202 -28.37 -10.28 -9.95
CA GLY A 202 -27.47 -9.44 -10.75
C GLY A 202 -27.42 -8.00 -10.25
N GLY A 203 -26.64 -7.75 -9.20
CA GLY A 203 -26.24 -6.42 -8.79
C GLY A 203 -25.48 -5.76 -9.93
N SER A 204 -26.06 -4.71 -10.50
CA SER A 204 -25.42 -3.88 -11.53
C SER A 204 -24.07 -3.40 -11.02
N ALA A 205 -22.99 -4.09 -11.43
CA ALA A 205 -21.63 -3.73 -11.07
C ALA A 205 -21.38 -2.29 -11.55
N VAL A 206 -21.22 -1.35 -10.60
CA VAL A 206 -20.84 0.02 -10.93
C VAL A 206 -19.50 -0.07 -11.69
N PRO A 207 -19.45 0.36 -12.96
CA PRO A 207 -18.25 0.18 -13.76
C PRO A 207 -17.10 1.02 -13.17
N LEU A 208 -15.92 0.41 -13.04
CA LEU A 208 -14.72 1.10 -12.61
C LEU A 208 -14.41 2.24 -13.60
N ARG A 209 -14.61 3.49 -13.17
CA ARG A 209 -14.32 4.69 -13.95
C ARG A 209 -13.49 5.66 -13.13
N TRP A 210 -12.26 5.86 -13.57
CA TRP A 210 -11.36 6.85 -12.99
C TRP A 210 -11.72 8.25 -13.50
N GLU A 211 -11.85 9.20 -12.58
CA GLU A 211 -12.07 10.62 -12.86
C GLU A 211 -10.76 11.38 -12.72
N VAL A 212 -10.43 12.25 -13.68
CA VAL A 212 -9.27 13.16 -13.55
C VAL A 212 -9.73 14.37 -12.73
N ILE A 213 -9.15 14.55 -11.55
CA ILE A 213 -9.52 15.64 -10.64
C ILE A 213 -8.54 16.81 -10.65
N ALA A 214 -7.32 16.59 -11.14
CA ALA A 214 -6.34 17.64 -11.36
C ALA A 214 -5.26 17.19 -12.37
N GLY A 215 -4.62 18.17 -13.01
CA GLY A 215 -3.48 17.92 -13.89
C GLY A 215 -2.54 19.12 -13.91
N ARG A 216 -1.23 18.90 -13.93
CA ARG A 216 -0.23 19.97 -14.09
C ARG A 216 0.89 19.55 -15.02
N GLN A 217 1.26 20.46 -15.93
CA GLN A 217 2.39 20.27 -16.81
C GLN A 217 3.69 20.18 -15.99
N SER A 218 4.46 19.13 -16.23
CA SER A 218 5.75 18.88 -15.61
C SER A 218 6.77 18.49 -16.68
N GLY A 219 7.97 19.09 -16.60
CA GLY A 219 9.13 18.68 -17.40
C GLY A 219 9.95 17.56 -16.76
N THR A 220 9.58 17.11 -15.56
CA THR A 220 10.33 16.10 -14.79
C THR A 220 9.49 14.88 -14.46
N PHE A 221 10.10 13.71 -14.58
CA PHE A 221 9.51 12.42 -14.21
C PHE A 221 9.53 12.25 -12.68
N VAL A 222 8.38 11.95 -12.08
CA VAL A 222 8.26 11.74 -10.63
C VAL A 222 8.74 10.33 -10.29
N TYR A 223 9.94 10.18 -9.74
CA TYR A 223 10.50 8.84 -9.45
C TYR A 223 9.87 8.16 -8.24
N ASN A 224 9.45 8.95 -7.25
CA ASN A 224 8.94 8.47 -5.98
C ASN A 224 7.95 9.48 -5.42
N CYS A 225 6.78 9.00 -5.03
CA CYS A 225 5.69 9.81 -4.50
C CYS A 225 5.16 9.10 -3.26
N ALA A 226 5.60 9.58 -2.10
CA ALA A 226 4.94 9.25 -0.85
C ALA A 226 3.81 10.26 -0.66
N ILE A 227 2.56 9.78 -0.67
CA ILE A 227 1.42 10.62 -0.27
C ILE A 227 1.25 10.44 1.25
N MET A 228 1.66 11.45 2.01
CA MET A 228 1.31 11.55 3.43
C MET A 228 0.00 12.34 3.52
N SER A 229 -1.01 11.81 4.20
CA SER A 229 -2.23 12.55 4.54
C SER A 229 -2.08 12.92 6.01
N CYS A 230 -2.29 14.19 6.32
CA CYS A 230 -2.56 14.61 7.68
C CYS A 230 -3.92 14.10 8.15
#